data_AF-A0A1Q7AFM5-F1
#
_entry.id   AF-A0A1Q7AFM5-F1
#
_cell.length_a   1.000
_cell.length_b   1.000
_cell.length_c   1.000
_cell.angle_alpha   90.00
_cell.angle_beta   90.00
_cell.angle_gamma   90.00
#
_symmetry.space_group_name_H-M   'P 1'
#
loop_
_entity.id
_entity.type
_entity.pdbx_description
1 polymer ?
#
loop_
_entity_poly.entity_id
_entity_poly.type
_entity_poly.pdbx_seq_one_letter_code
_entity_poly.pdbx_strand_id
1 'polypeptide(L)'
;MDERDARPRARAIVWLEWGAVVLLLVGVAAYLIWKPLDPMADPRAAQALALVQTHPARSTPTIRQAIDAIVKASRKDDRTPVVGDWTVRADKRNGYLVRVVVRLPGEEKHRWIEWDYLWRVRLSPQTVIPMSRPAGDVMPP
;
A
#
# COMPACT_ATOMS: atom_id res chain seq x y z
N MET A 1 -39.66 7.61 -59.64
CA MET A 1 -40.28 7.78 -58.32
C MET A 1 -40.32 6.39 -57.73
N ASP A 2 -39.47 5.94 -56.82
CA ASP A 2 -38.63 6.65 -55.85
C ASP A 2 -37.32 5.88 -55.61
N GLU A 3 -36.20 6.49 -56.01
CA GLU A 3 -34.89 6.22 -55.42
C GLU A 3 -34.68 7.28 -54.36
N ARG A 4 -34.59 6.88 -53.09
CA ARG A 4 -33.86 7.50 -51.96
C ARG A 4 -34.62 7.31 -50.65
N ASP A 5 -34.40 6.17 -49.98
CA ASP A 5 -34.50 6.11 -48.52
C ASP A 5 -33.75 4.90 -47.96
N ALA A 6 -32.46 4.84 -48.29
CA ALA A 6 -31.53 3.92 -47.64
C ALA A 6 -30.26 4.67 -47.29
N ARG A 7 -30.24 5.34 -46.12
CA ARG A 7 -29.04 5.54 -45.25
C ARG A 7 -29.21 6.59 -44.10
N PRO A 8 -30.19 6.47 -43.17
CA PRO A 8 -30.06 7.14 -41.86
C PRO A 8 -29.45 6.23 -40.79
N ARG A 9 -29.63 4.90 -40.89
CA ARG A 9 -29.19 3.93 -39.87
C ARG A 9 -27.67 3.87 -39.66
N ALA A 10 -26.87 3.93 -40.73
CA ALA A 10 -25.42 3.80 -40.64
C ALA A 10 -24.77 4.97 -39.88
N ARG A 11 -25.27 6.21 -40.07
CA ARG A 11 -24.79 7.39 -39.33
C ARG A 11 -25.14 7.30 -37.84
N ALA A 12 -26.37 6.90 -37.51
CA ALA A 12 -26.78 6.77 -36.11
C ALA A 12 -25.93 5.75 -35.33
N ILE A 13 -25.54 4.65 -35.98
CA ILE A 13 -24.68 3.61 -35.39
C ILE A 13 -23.26 4.15 -35.15
N VAL A 14 -22.68 4.88 -36.12
CA VAL A 14 -21.37 5.51 -35.94
C VAL A 14 -21.39 6.54 -34.81
N TRP A 15 -22.42 7.37 -34.72
CA TRP A 15 -22.58 8.33 -33.62
C TRP A 15 -22.72 7.64 -32.25
N LEU A 16 -23.40 6.49 -32.20
CA LEU A 16 -23.53 5.68 -30.99
C LEU A 16 -22.18 5.07 -30.56
N GLU A 17 -21.41 4.59 -31.53
CA GLU A 17 -20.09 3.99 -31.32
C GLU A 17 -19.08 5.03 -30.80
N TRP A 18 -19.02 6.21 -31.43
CA TRP A 18 -18.20 7.31 -30.93
C TRP A 18 -18.64 7.82 -29.56
N GLY A 19 -19.95 7.87 -29.31
CA GLY A 19 -20.49 8.18 -27.99
C GLY A 19 -20.03 7.19 -26.92
N ALA A 20 -20.05 5.89 -27.22
CA ALA A 20 -19.57 4.85 -26.32
C ALA A 20 -18.06 4.95 -26.07
N VAL A 21 -17.26 5.21 -27.11
CA VAL A 21 -15.80 5.41 -26.98
C VAL A 21 -15.48 6.61 -26.11
N VAL A 22 -16.15 7.75 -26.33
CA VAL A 22 -15.97 8.94 -25.50
C VAL A 22 -16.35 8.66 -24.04
N LEU A 23 -17.46 7.96 -23.81
CA LEU A 23 -17.91 7.61 -22.46
C LEU A 23 -16.92 6.66 -21.76
N LEU A 24 -16.33 5.72 -22.51
CA LEU A 24 -15.32 4.80 -22.01
C LEU A 24 -14.01 5.53 -21.69
N LEU A 25 -13.58 6.45 -22.55
CA LEU A 25 -12.41 7.30 -22.29
C LEU A 25 -12.60 8.20 -21.07
N VAL A 26 -13.78 8.80 -20.91
CA VAL A 26 -14.13 9.61 -19.73
C VAL A 26 -14.18 8.73 -18.49
N GLY A 27 -14.75 7.52 -18.57
CA GLY A 27 -14.78 6.55 -17.48
C GLY A 27 -13.37 6.12 -17.05
N VAL A 28 -12.48 5.84 -18.00
CA VAL A 28 -11.07 5.52 -17.72
C VAL A 28 -10.33 6.72 -17.14
N ALA A 29 -10.51 7.92 -17.70
CA ALA A 29 -9.88 9.14 -17.17
C ALA A 29 -10.37 9.44 -15.74
N ALA A 30 -11.68 9.34 -15.49
CA ALA A 30 -12.27 9.48 -14.17
C ALA A 30 -11.76 8.40 -13.21
N TYR A 31 -11.63 7.15 -13.66
CA TYR A 31 -11.07 6.06 -12.87
C TYR A 31 -9.60 6.30 -12.52
N LEU A 32 -8.80 6.82 -13.45
CA LEU A 32 -7.40 7.17 -13.21
C LEU A 32 -7.26 8.34 -12.23
N ILE A 33 -8.18 9.32 -12.27
CA ILE A 33 -8.22 10.44 -11.32
C ILE A 33 -8.73 9.97 -9.94
N TRP A 34 -9.68 9.03 -9.90
CA TRP A 34 -10.27 8.53 -8.64
C TRP A 34 -9.38 7.50 -7.94
N LYS A 35 -8.60 6.70 -8.69
CA LYS A 35 -7.64 5.77 -8.08
C LYS A 35 -6.73 6.60 -7.17
N PRO A 36 -6.70 6.33 -5.85
CA PRO A 36 -5.85 7.09 -4.94
C PRO A 36 -4.44 6.96 -5.51
N LEU A 37 -3.85 8.09 -5.91
CA LEU A 37 -2.47 8.15 -6.36
C LEU A 37 -1.66 7.31 -5.39
N ASP A 38 -1.02 6.25 -5.89
CA ASP A 38 -0.20 5.37 -5.09
C ASP A 38 0.66 6.27 -4.20
N PRO A 39 0.54 6.21 -2.86
CA PRO A 39 1.28 7.11 -1.99
C PRO A 39 2.80 6.95 -2.19
N MET A 40 3.24 5.84 -2.80
CA MET A 40 4.62 5.60 -3.23
C MET A 40 5.09 6.51 -4.38
N ALA A 41 4.17 7.17 -5.11
CA ALA A 41 4.49 8.17 -6.13
C ALA A 41 4.95 9.51 -5.50
N ASP A 42 4.70 9.73 -4.21
CA ASP A 42 5.24 10.86 -3.47
C ASP A 42 6.67 10.54 -3.00
N PRO A 43 7.71 11.27 -3.47
CA PRO A 43 9.10 11.04 -3.06
C PRO A 43 9.29 11.18 -1.54
N ARG A 44 8.44 11.96 -0.86
CA ARG A 44 8.45 12.10 0.60
C ARG A 44 7.92 10.87 1.31
N ALA A 45 6.96 10.16 0.72
CA ALA A 45 6.47 8.89 1.27
C ALA A 45 7.52 7.79 1.16
N ALA A 46 8.26 7.73 0.05
CA ALA A 46 9.40 6.85 -0.11
C ALA A 46 10.51 7.17 0.91
N GLN A 47 10.79 8.46 1.14
CA GLN A 47 11.72 8.88 2.18
C GLN A 47 11.24 8.46 3.58
N ALA A 48 9.95 8.61 3.88
CA ALA A 48 9.38 8.18 5.15
C ALA A 48 9.50 6.65 5.36
N LEU A 49 9.29 5.87 4.31
CA LEU A 49 9.49 4.43 4.34
C LEU A 49 10.95 4.08 4.65
N ALA A 50 11.87 4.69 3.90
CA ALA A 50 13.30 4.47 4.07
C ALA A 50 13.73 4.82 5.50
N LEU A 51 13.26 5.95 6.04
CA LEU A 51 13.54 6.36 7.42
C LEU A 51 13.12 5.31 8.44
N VAL A 52 11.94 4.68 8.28
CA VAL A 52 11.53 3.60 9.19
C VAL A 52 12.40 2.37 8.99
N GLN A 53 12.63 1.95 7.75
CA GLN A 53 13.41 0.75 7.47
C GLN A 53 14.85 0.84 7.97
N THR A 54 15.47 2.03 7.93
CA THR A 54 16.85 2.28 8.39
C THR A 54 16.93 2.81 9.81
N HIS A 55 15.79 3.02 10.49
CA HIS A 55 15.80 3.50 11.87
C HIS A 55 16.50 2.46 12.77
N PRO A 56 17.31 2.88 13.75
CA PRO A 56 17.90 1.95 14.70
C PRO A 56 16.83 1.13 15.41
N ALA A 57 17.09 -0.16 15.60
CA ALA A 57 16.23 -1.06 16.34
C ALA A 57 16.93 -1.52 17.63
N ARG A 58 16.17 -2.11 18.54
CA ARG A 58 16.67 -2.52 19.86
C ARG A 58 17.73 -3.63 19.78
N SER A 59 17.49 -4.65 18.97
CA SER A 59 18.31 -5.86 18.89
C SER A 59 19.13 -5.97 17.61
N THR A 60 18.91 -5.09 16.65
CA THR A 60 19.56 -5.11 15.34
C THR A 60 19.85 -3.67 14.87
N PRO A 61 20.77 -3.49 13.91
CA PRO A 61 21.10 -2.17 13.38
C PRO A 61 19.92 -1.40 12.78
N THR A 62 18.90 -2.10 12.28
CA THR A 62 17.77 -1.48 11.56
C THR A 62 16.43 -2.15 11.86
N ILE A 63 15.31 -1.41 11.85
CA ILE A 63 13.96 -2.00 12.03
C ILE A 63 13.70 -3.09 11.01
N ARG A 64 14.10 -2.92 9.75
CA ARG A 64 13.95 -3.96 8.73
C ARG A 64 14.63 -5.27 9.16
N GLN A 65 15.86 -5.20 9.64
CA GLN A 65 16.57 -6.38 10.14
C GLN A 65 15.93 -6.97 11.39
N ALA A 66 15.33 -6.14 12.26
CA ALA A 66 14.60 -6.63 13.43
C ALA A 66 13.39 -7.47 13.01
N ILE A 67 12.61 -7.02 12.02
CA ILE A 67 11.47 -7.75 11.48
C ILE A 67 11.93 -9.07 10.83
N ASP A 68 12.97 -9.02 10.00
CA ASP A 68 13.54 -10.21 9.36
C ASP A 68 14.03 -11.23 10.40
N ALA A 69 14.65 -10.76 11.49
CA ALA A 69 15.09 -11.60 12.60
C ALA A 69 13.90 -12.26 13.32
N ILE A 70 12.81 -11.53 13.57
CA ILE A 70 11.58 -12.06 14.18
C ILE A 70 10.95 -13.14 13.30
N VAL A 71 10.86 -12.88 12.00
CA VAL A 71 10.33 -13.82 11.01
C VAL A 71 11.19 -15.07 10.94
N LYS A 72 12.51 -14.91 10.88
CA LYS A 72 13.45 -16.03 10.87
C LYS A 72 13.35 -16.86 12.16
N ALA A 73 13.25 -16.22 13.32
CA ALA A 73 13.13 -16.87 14.62
C ALA A 73 11.79 -17.60 14.80
N SER A 74 10.73 -17.12 14.14
CA SER A 74 9.37 -17.68 14.22
C SER A 74 9.11 -18.80 13.20
N ARG A 75 10.10 -19.17 12.39
CA ARG A 75 9.97 -20.24 11.40
C ARG A 75 9.83 -21.59 12.10
N LYS A 76 8.74 -22.31 11.82
CA LYS A 76 8.50 -23.70 12.26
C LYS A 76 8.49 -24.59 11.01
N ASP A 77 8.89 -25.87 11.11
CA ASP A 77 9.18 -26.75 9.96
C ASP A 77 8.21 -26.63 8.77
N ASP A 78 6.91 -26.78 9.05
CA ASP A 78 5.82 -26.71 8.05
C ASP A 78 5.31 -25.28 7.80
N ARG A 79 5.51 -24.37 8.77
CA ARG A 79 4.85 -23.05 8.80
C ARG A 79 5.86 -21.93 8.62
N THR A 80 5.85 -21.36 7.42
CA THR A 80 6.68 -20.20 7.10
C THR A 80 5.94 -18.90 7.45
N PRO A 81 6.50 -18.06 8.33
CA PRO A 81 5.94 -16.75 8.61
C PRO A 81 6.03 -15.85 7.38
N VAL A 82 5.07 -14.96 7.20
CA VAL A 82 4.95 -14.10 6.02
C VAL A 82 5.01 -12.65 6.44
N VAL A 83 5.85 -11.86 5.77
CA VAL A 83 5.86 -10.41 5.87
C VAL A 83 5.01 -9.86 4.73
N GLY A 84 3.97 -9.10 5.06
CA GLY A 84 3.16 -8.40 4.08
C GLY A 84 3.89 -7.18 3.52
N ASP A 85 3.28 -6.54 2.54
CA ASP A 85 3.89 -5.37 1.89
C ASP A 85 3.99 -4.18 2.85
N TRP A 86 5.09 -3.45 2.70
CA TRP A 86 5.26 -2.17 3.37
C TRP A 86 4.37 -1.13 2.68
N THR A 87 3.45 -0.56 3.44
CA THR A 87 2.55 0.47 2.94
C THR A 87 2.83 1.79 3.64
N VAL A 88 2.79 2.88 2.87
CA VAL A 88 2.90 4.23 3.40
C VAL A 88 1.61 4.97 3.10
N ARG A 89 1.11 5.74 4.06
CA ARG A 89 -0.04 6.62 3.85
C ARG A 89 0.27 8.01 4.39
N ALA A 90 -0.21 9.05 3.73
CA ALA A 90 -0.15 10.38 4.31
C ALA A 90 -1.02 10.44 5.59
N ASP A 91 -0.45 10.97 6.68
CA ASP A 91 -1.18 11.26 7.91
C ASP A 91 -1.81 12.66 7.81
N LYS A 92 -3.03 12.81 8.33
CA LYS A 92 -3.73 14.11 8.35
C LYS A 92 -2.99 15.17 9.18
N ARG A 93 -2.05 14.75 10.04
CA ARG A 93 -1.28 15.60 10.96
C ARG A 93 0.11 15.97 10.44
N ASN A 94 0.26 16.14 9.12
CA ASN A 94 1.52 16.55 8.47
C ASN A 94 2.68 15.57 8.72
N GLY A 95 2.45 14.30 8.38
CA GLY A 95 3.41 13.22 8.50
C GLY A 95 3.02 12.04 7.60
N TYR A 96 3.73 10.93 7.72
CA TYR A 96 3.46 9.70 7.00
C TYR A 96 3.28 8.54 7.98
N LEU A 97 2.34 7.66 7.72
CA LEU A 97 2.14 6.42 8.45
C LEU A 97 2.74 5.29 7.64
N VAL A 98 3.72 4.61 8.22
CA VAL A 98 4.33 3.41 7.64
C VAL A 98 3.76 2.20 8.37
N ARG A 99 3.22 1.26 7.61
CA ARG A 99 2.60 0.04 8.12
C ARG A 99 3.19 -1.19 7.45
N VAL A 100 3.46 -2.22 8.25
CA VAL A 100 3.75 -3.57 7.77
C VAL A 100 3.00 -4.58 8.63
N VAL A 101 2.39 -5.57 8.00
CA VAL A 101 1.70 -6.67 8.70
C VAL A 101 2.57 -7.90 8.61
N VAL A 102 2.90 -8.50 9.76
CA VAL A 102 3.68 -9.74 9.82
C VAL A 102 2.78 -10.84 10.34
N ARG A 103 2.65 -11.92 9.58
CA ARG A 103 1.85 -13.08 9.92
C ARG A 103 2.78 -14.20 10.41
N LEU A 104 2.65 -14.52 11.68
CA LEU A 104 3.46 -15.51 12.39
C LEU A 104 2.63 -16.76 12.72
N PRO A 105 3.24 -17.96 12.72
CA PRO A 105 2.59 -19.15 13.24
C PRO A 105 2.44 -19.02 14.76
N GLY A 106 1.21 -19.23 15.24
CA GLY A 106 0.94 -19.28 16.67
C GLY A 106 1.48 -20.54 17.33
N GLU A 107 1.35 -20.59 18.65
CA GLU A 107 1.70 -21.76 19.45
C GLU A 107 0.84 -22.97 19.07
N GLU A 108 -0.46 -22.78 18.87
CA GLU A 108 -1.37 -23.81 18.38
C GLU A 108 -1.13 -24.14 16.89
N LYS A 109 -1.31 -25.42 16.53
CA LYS A 109 -0.95 -25.97 15.20
C LYS A 109 -1.63 -25.26 14.01
N HIS A 110 -2.82 -24.72 14.18
CA HIS A 110 -3.61 -24.08 13.11
C HIS A 110 -3.83 -22.57 13.32
N ARG A 111 -3.24 -22.00 14.38
CA ARG A 111 -3.45 -20.60 14.73
C ARG A 111 -2.40 -19.75 14.05
N TRP A 112 -2.84 -18.68 13.40
CA TRP A 112 -1.99 -17.63 12.87
C TRP A 112 -2.15 -16.39 13.73
N ILE A 113 -1.05 -15.70 13.97
CA ILE A 113 -1.02 -14.44 14.71
C ILE A 113 -0.57 -13.38 13.71
N GLU A 114 -1.37 -12.33 13.57
CA GLU A 114 -1.02 -11.18 12.74
C GLU A 114 -0.58 -10.04 13.64
N TRP A 115 0.61 -9.52 13.40
CA TRP A 115 1.17 -8.37 14.07
C TRP A 115 1.18 -7.18 13.13
N ASP A 116 0.44 -6.15 13.54
CA ASP A 116 0.35 -4.89 12.82
C ASP A 116 1.39 -3.92 13.37
N TYR A 117 2.44 -3.70 12.61
CA TYR A 117 3.48 -2.74 12.94
C TYR A 117 3.16 -1.41 12.28
N LEU A 118 2.95 -0.39 13.10
CA LEU A 118 2.57 0.94 12.64
C LEU A 118 3.52 1.97 13.25
N TRP A 119 4.10 2.80 12.39
CA TRP A 119 4.91 3.94 12.79
C TRP A 119 4.38 5.22 12.15
N ARG A 120 4.43 6.31 12.90
CA ARG A 120 4.26 7.66 12.37
C ARG A 120 5.62 8.29 12.15
N VAL A 121 5.85 8.77 10.94
CA VAL A 121 7.06 9.46 10.52
C VAL A 121 6.74 10.92 10.29
N ARG A 122 7.49 11.80 10.93
CA ARG A 122 7.56 13.22 10.58
C ARG A 122 8.88 13.45 9.85
N LEU A 123 8.87 14.23 8.76
CA LEU A 123 10.07 14.53 7.99
C LEU A 123 10.77 15.81 8.47
N SER A 124 10.03 16.74 9.09
CA SER A 124 10.55 18.01 9.59
C SER A 124 9.89 18.38 10.93
N PRO A 125 10.52 18.10 12.09
CA PRO A 125 11.79 17.36 12.26
C PRO A 125 11.65 15.87 11.92
N GLN A 126 12.76 15.22 11.55
CA GLN A 126 12.78 13.78 11.31
C GLN A 126 12.52 13.03 12.62
N THR A 127 11.40 12.33 12.70
CA THR A 127 11.03 11.57 13.90
C THR A 127 10.22 10.36 13.51
N VAL A 128 10.57 9.19 14.05
CA VAL A 128 9.80 7.96 13.94
C VAL A 128 9.16 7.69 15.30
N ILE A 129 7.84 7.54 15.33
CA ILE A 129 7.06 7.34 16.55
C ILE A 129 6.31 6.01 16.40
N PRO A 130 6.48 5.04 17.32
CA PRO A 130 5.71 3.81 17.27
C PRO A 130 4.25 4.11 17.59
N MET A 131 3.35 3.62 16.75
CA MET A 131 1.90 3.77 16.90
C MET A 131 1.22 2.47 17.32
N SER A 132 1.93 1.33 17.21
CA SER A 132 1.47 0.04 17.71
C SER A 132 2.45 -0.53 18.74
N ARG A 133 1.95 -1.40 19.62
CA ARG A 133 2.76 -2.10 20.62
C ARG A 133 3.96 -2.85 20.00
N PRO A 134 3.77 -3.73 18.99
CA PRO A 134 4.92 -4.45 18.40
C PRO A 134 5.92 -3.51 17.71
N ALA A 135 5.46 -2.36 17.17
CA ALA A 135 6.33 -1.32 16.64
C ALA A 135 7.18 -0.65 17.74
N GLY A 136 6.63 -0.47 18.95
CA GLY A 136 7.37 0.01 20.11
C GLY A 136 8.39 -1.01 20.63
N ASP A 137 8.04 -2.29 20.61
CA ASP A 137 8.91 -3.36 21.13
C ASP A 137 10.21 -3.53 20.31
N VAL A 138 10.16 -3.25 19.00
CA VAL A 138 11.36 -3.30 18.12
C VAL A 138 12.18 -2.02 18.15
N MET A 139 11.61 -0.90 18.60
CA MET A 139 12.31 0.37 18.70
C MET A 139 13.20 0.44 19.96
N PRO A 140 14.29 1.21 19.90
CA PRO A 140 15.12 1.47 21.07
C PRO A 140 14.29 2.17 22.17
N PRO A 141 14.65 1.97 23.45
CA PRO A 141 14.00 2.63 24.58
C PRO A 141 14.18 4.15 24.57
#